data_AF-A0A7V6XMJ9-F1
#
_entry.id   AF-A0A7V6XMJ9-F1
#
_cell.length_a   1.000
_cell.length_b   1.000
_cell.length_c   1.000
_cell.angle_alpha   90.00
_cell.angle_beta   90.00
_cell.angle_gamma   90.00
#
_symmetry.space_group_name_H-M   'P 1'
#
loop_
_entity.id
_entity.type
_entity.pdbx_description
1 polymer ?
#
loop_
_entity_poly.entity_id
_entity_poly.type
_entity_poly.pdbx_seq_one_letter_code
_entity_poly.pdbx_strand_id
1 'polypeptide(L)'
;SPIALLESRSDGAKVPPADVKIVEGLILDYQLLPGVANVLLDYVLMSNDMKLTKAFIDKIAGHWARKNIKTVKEAMELAKSEHRRNEKLKAEAGKRNRNRSTFRQGQKQVRKDTLPKWLIDEQEKTNEQTPVVDEEFERQKREFEAMLQRNKNNGEV
;
A
#
# COMPACT_ATOMS: atom_id res chain seq x y z
N SER A 1 10.37 -21.30 -28.88
CA SER A 1 9.11 -20.60 -28.52
C SER A 1 8.99 -20.45 -27.01
N PRO A 2 8.18 -19.53 -26.47
CA PRO A 2 8.04 -19.35 -25.02
C PRO A 2 7.55 -20.58 -24.27
N ILE A 3 6.64 -21.36 -24.85
CA ILE A 3 6.19 -22.63 -24.27
C ILE A 3 7.34 -23.63 -24.18
N ALA A 4 8.11 -23.79 -25.26
CA ALA A 4 9.28 -24.68 -25.28
C ALA A 4 10.35 -24.28 -24.25
N LEU A 5 10.47 -22.98 -23.93
CA LEU A 5 11.34 -22.53 -22.85
C LEU A 5 10.84 -23.06 -21.50
N LEU A 6 9.53 -22.98 -21.23
CA LEU A 6 8.95 -23.50 -20.00
C LEU A 6 9.10 -25.02 -19.89
N GLU A 7 8.89 -25.76 -20.97
CA GLU A 7 9.13 -27.22 -21.02
C GLU A 7 10.60 -27.56 -20.72
N SER A 8 11.54 -26.81 -21.30
CA SER A 8 12.98 -27.02 -21.06
C SER A 8 13.38 -26.76 -19.60
N ARG A 9 12.68 -25.84 -18.92
CA ARG A 9 12.90 -25.51 -17.50
C ARG A 9 12.27 -26.54 -16.56
N SER A 10 11.32 -27.34 -17.04
CA SER A 10 10.63 -28.39 -16.30
C SER A 10 11.10 -29.80 -16.69
N ASP A 11 12.32 -29.94 -17.22
CA ASP A 11 12.92 -31.22 -17.62
C ASP A 11 12.05 -32.01 -18.64
N GLY A 12 11.41 -31.29 -19.56
CA GLY A 12 10.52 -31.85 -20.56
C GLY A 12 9.13 -32.21 -20.05
N ALA A 13 8.81 -31.93 -18.78
CA ALA A 13 7.46 -32.07 -18.27
C ALA A 13 6.50 -31.07 -18.94
N LYS A 14 5.24 -31.48 -19.04
CA LYS A 14 4.17 -30.67 -19.64
C LYS A 14 3.97 -29.38 -18.84
N VAL A 15 3.93 -28.25 -19.55
CA VAL A 15 3.66 -26.94 -18.96
C VAL A 15 2.26 -26.90 -18.35
N PRO A 16 2.10 -26.40 -17.12
CA PRO A 16 0.79 -26.20 -16.51
C PRO A 16 -0.11 -25.30 -17.38
N PRO A 17 -1.43 -25.60 -17.49
CA PRO A 17 -2.33 -24.80 -18.30
C PRO A 17 -2.44 -23.35 -17.82
N ALA A 18 -2.18 -23.09 -16.53
CA ALA A 18 -2.10 -21.74 -16.00
C ALA A 18 -0.95 -20.93 -16.61
N ASP A 19 0.21 -21.56 -16.82
CA ASP A 19 1.40 -20.91 -17.36
C ASP A 19 1.28 -20.70 -18.87
N VAL A 20 0.60 -21.62 -19.57
CA VAL A 20 0.24 -21.44 -20.98
C VAL A 20 -0.62 -20.19 -21.17
N LYS A 21 -1.64 -19.98 -20.34
CA LYS A 21 -2.48 -18.77 -20.38
C LYS A 21 -1.68 -17.49 -20.12
N ILE A 22 -0.65 -17.55 -19.28
CA ILE A 22 0.24 -16.41 -19.06
C ILE A 22 1.01 -16.09 -20.34
N VAL A 23 1.58 -17.10 -21.00
CA VAL A 23 2.27 -16.93 -22.29
C VAL A 23 1.34 -16.33 -23.35
N GLU A 24 0.11 -16.82 -23.44
CA GLU A 24 -0.91 -16.31 -24.36
C GLU A 24 -1.19 -14.82 -24.09
N GLY A 25 -1.42 -14.43 -22.84
CA GLY A 25 -1.63 -13.03 -22.47
C GLY A 25 -0.43 -12.12 -22.79
N LEU A 26 0.80 -12.62 -22.63
CA LEU A 26 2.00 -11.86 -22.99
C LEU A 26 2.05 -11.51 -24.49
N ILE A 27 1.62 -12.44 -25.35
CA ILE A 27 1.68 -12.26 -26.81
C ILE A 27 0.44 -11.51 -27.32
N LEU A 28 -0.75 -11.85 -26.81
CA LEU A 28 -2.01 -11.30 -27.31
C LEU A 28 -2.33 -9.94 -26.69
N ASP A 29 -2.32 -9.86 -25.36
CA ASP A 29 -2.76 -8.66 -24.65
C ASP A 29 -1.67 -7.57 -24.65
N TYR A 30 -0.42 -7.98 -24.41
CA TYR A 30 0.72 -7.06 -24.34
C TYR A 30 1.50 -6.94 -25.65
N GLN A 31 1.11 -7.69 -26.70
CA GLN A 31 1.73 -7.66 -28.03
C GLN A 31 3.25 -7.84 -28.00
N LEU A 32 3.77 -8.58 -27.01
CA LEU A 32 5.20 -8.83 -26.89
C LEU A 32 5.62 -9.86 -27.94
N LEU A 33 6.73 -9.57 -28.60
CA LEU A 33 7.32 -10.53 -29.53
C LEU A 33 7.75 -11.80 -28.78
N PRO A 34 7.63 -13.00 -29.37
CA PRO A 34 7.95 -14.26 -28.69
C PRO A 34 9.35 -14.30 -28.08
N GLY A 35 10.34 -13.67 -28.73
CA GLY A 35 11.69 -13.55 -28.19
C GLY A 35 11.78 -12.66 -26.95
N VAL A 36 11.01 -11.57 -26.91
CA VAL A 36 10.95 -10.66 -25.75
C VAL A 36 10.19 -11.33 -24.59
N ALA A 37 9.10 -12.04 -24.90
CA ALA A 37 8.36 -12.83 -23.91
C ALA A 37 9.25 -13.91 -23.26
N ASN A 38 10.11 -14.59 -24.04
CA ASN A 38 11.09 -15.55 -23.49
C ASN A 38 12.00 -14.90 -22.44
N VAL A 39 12.56 -13.73 -22.74
CA VAL A 39 13.47 -13.03 -21.81
C VAL A 39 12.73 -12.62 -20.55
N LEU A 40 11.49 -12.14 -20.69
CA LEU A 40 10.66 -11.78 -19.54
C LEU A 40 10.38 -12.98 -18.64
N LEU A 41 9.98 -14.12 -19.22
CA LEU A 41 9.72 -15.35 -18.48
C LEU A 41 10.99 -15.85 -17.78
N ASP A 42 12.12 -15.86 -18.48
CA ASP A 42 13.41 -16.29 -17.92
C ASP A 42 13.83 -15.40 -16.74
N TYR A 43 13.66 -14.09 -16.87
CA TYR A 43 13.92 -13.13 -15.79
C TYR A 43 13.05 -13.39 -14.56
N VAL A 44 11.76 -13.65 -14.75
CA VAL A 44 10.82 -13.90 -13.64
C VAL A 44 11.14 -15.21 -12.94
N LEU A 45 11.39 -16.28 -13.69
CA LEU A 45 11.80 -17.58 -13.14
C LEU A 45 13.08 -17.45 -12.30
N MET A 46 14.08 -16.72 -12.81
CA MET A 46 15.32 -16.46 -12.07
C MET A 46 15.09 -15.63 -10.80
N SER A 47 14.16 -14.68 -10.83
CA SER A 47 13.96 -13.74 -9.70
C SER A 47 13.07 -14.29 -8.59
N ASN A 48 12.18 -15.23 -8.91
CA ASN A 48 11.14 -15.75 -8.02
C ASN A 48 11.27 -17.26 -7.76
N ASP A 49 12.50 -17.80 -7.75
CA ASP A 49 12.73 -19.20 -7.35
C ASP A 49 11.90 -20.18 -8.20
N MET A 50 12.00 -20.03 -9.52
CA MET A 50 11.28 -20.84 -10.52
C MET A 50 9.75 -20.74 -10.50
N LYS A 51 9.17 -19.76 -9.80
CA LYS A 51 7.71 -19.58 -9.72
C LYS A 51 7.19 -18.52 -10.69
N LEU A 52 6.21 -18.90 -11.50
CA LEU A 52 5.47 -17.97 -12.36
C LEU A 52 4.28 -17.38 -11.61
N THR A 53 4.41 -16.13 -11.18
CA THR A 53 3.33 -15.42 -10.51
C THR A 53 2.65 -14.47 -11.49
N LYS A 54 1.43 -14.79 -11.94
CA LYS A 54 0.70 -14.01 -12.97
C LYS A 54 0.71 -12.50 -12.70
N ALA A 55 0.33 -12.09 -11.49
CA ALA A 55 0.23 -10.67 -11.13
C ALA A 55 1.57 -9.92 -11.21
N PHE A 56 2.70 -10.61 -11.00
CA PHE A 56 4.02 -10.02 -11.14
C PHE A 56 4.43 -9.91 -12.61
N ILE A 57 4.17 -10.96 -13.38
CA ILE A 57 4.41 -11.02 -14.82
C ILE A 57 3.62 -9.92 -15.54
N ASP A 58 2.33 -9.78 -15.26
CA ASP A 58 1.46 -8.75 -15.85
C ASP A 58 2.00 -7.32 -15.59
N LYS A 59 2.53 -7.06 -14.39
CA LYS A 59 3.12 -5.76 -14.04
C LYS A 59 4.38 -5.46 -14.86
N ILE A 60 5.24 -6.46 -15.05
CA ILE A 60 6.47 -6.31 -15.84
C ILE A 60 6.12 -6.21 -17.32
N ALA A 61 5.21 -7.02 -17.82
CA ALA A 61 4.76 -7.01 -19.20
C ALA A 61 4.15 -5.66 -19.57
N GLY A 62 3.25 -5.13 -18.72
CA GLY A 62 2.71 -3.78 -18.91
C GLY A 62 3.78 -2.69 -18.87
N HIS A 63 4.82 -2.85 -18.05
CA HIS A 63 5.95 -1.92 -18.03
C HIS A 63 6.78 -1.99 -19.34
N TRP A 64 7.03 -3.19 -19.86
CA TRP A 64 7.78 -3.39 -21.10
C TRP A 64 7.01 -2.95 -22.34
N ALA A 65 5.70 -3.20 -22.36
CA ALA A 65 4.80 -2.70 -23.39
C ALA A 65 4.81 -1.16 -23.44
N ARG A 66 4.70 -0.48 -22.28
CA ARG A 66 4.81 0.99 -22.22
C ARG A 66 6.17 1.53 -22.65
N LYS A 67 7.24 0.77 -22.41
CA LYS A 67 8.60 1.09 -22.88
C LYS A 67 8.82 0.74 -24.36
N ASN A 68 7.82 0.17 -25.03
CA ASN A 68 7.84 -0.18 -26.45
C ASN A 68 9.05 -1.05 -26.84
N ILE A 69 9.32 -2.07 -26.02
CA ILE A 69 10.47 -2.96 -26.22
C ILE A 69 10.17 -3.97 -27.33
N LYS A 70 10.95 -3.90 -28.40
CA LYS A 70 10.77 -4.73 -29.60
C LYS A 70 11.89 -5.74 -29.78
N THR A 71 13.05 -5.50 -29.20
CA THR A 71 14.20 -6.38 -29.43
C THR A 71 14.55 -7.19 -28.18
N VAL A 72 15.07 -8.40 -28.41
CA VAL A 72 15.60 -9.26 -27.35
C VAL A 72 16.75 -8.57 -26.60
N LYS A 73 17.58 -7.80 -27.32
CA LYS A 73 18.72 -7.09 -26.73
C LYS A 73 18.26 -6.03 -25.71
N GLU A 74 17.29 -5.20 -26.08
CA GLU A 74 16.69 -4.20 -25.18
C GLU A 74 16.03 -4.86 -23.97
N ALA A 75 15.29 -5.95 -24.20
CA ALA A 75 14.66 -6.74 -23.15
C ALA A 75 15.68 -7.28 -22.14
N MET A 76 16.80 -7.84 -22.63
CA MET A 76 17.89 -8.36 -21.80
C MET A 76 18.55 -7.28 -20.96
N GLU A 77 18.77 -6.10 -21.54
CA GLU A 77 19.38 -4.98 -20.81
C GLU A 77 18.47 -4.47 -19.70
N LEU A 78 17.17 -4.32 -19.99
CA LEU A 78 16.18 -3.94 -18.97
C LEU A 78 16.03 -4.99 -17.88
N ALA A 79 15.95 -6.28 -18.24
CA ALA A 79 15.87 -7.37 -17.28
C ALA A 79 17.06 -7.35 -16.30
N LYS A 80 18.29 -7.18 -16.82
CA LYS A 80 19.49 -7.06 -15.98
C LYS A 80 19.43 -5.82 -15.08
N SER A 81 18.96 -4.70 -15.60
CA SER A 81 18.81 -3.47 -14.83
C SER A 81 17.82 -3.62 -13.68
N GLU A 82 16.63 -4.16 -13.96
CA GLU A 82 15.59 -4.43 -12.96
C GLU A 82 16.06 -5.45 -11.91
N HIS A 83 16.74 -6.53 -12.33
CA HIS A 83 17.31 -7.49 -11.40
C HIS A 83 18.27 -6.82 -10.42
N ARG A 84 19.27 -6.06 -10.92
CA ARG A 84 20.22 -5.33 -10.07
C ARG A 84 19.53 -4.33 -9.15
N ARG A 85 18.49 -3.63 -9.64
CA ARG A 85 17.73 -2.67 -8.85
C ARG A 85 17.01 -3.38 -7.70
N ASN A 86 16.35 -4.50 -7.99
CA ASN A 86 15.62 -5.28 -6.99
C ASN A 86 16.56 -5.85 -5.91
N GLU A 87 17.73 -6.36 -6.31
CA GLU A 87 18.73 -6.87 -5.36
C GLU A 87 19.29 -5.77 -4.46
N LYS A 88 19.56 -4.57 -5.00
CA LYS A 88 19.94 -3.40 -4.19
C LYS A 88 18.86 -3.02 -3.18
N LEU A 89 17.60 -2.95 -3.61
CA LEU A 89 16.48 -2.62 -2.72
C LEU A 89 16.29 -3.65 -1.61
N LYS A 90 16.42 -4.95 -1.91
CA LYS A 90 16.41 -6.02 -0.90
C LYS A 90 17.54 -5.86 0.12
N ALA A 91 18.75 -5.58 -0.34
CA ALA A 91 19.92 -5.37 0.52
C ALA A 91 19.77 -4.14 1.43
N GLU A 92 19.23 -3.04 0.91
CA GLU A 92 18.97 -1.81 1.67
C GLU A 92 17.85 -1.98 2.71
N ALA A 93 16.78 -2.71 2.37
CA ALA A 93 15.70 -3.03 3.29
C ALA A 93 16.21 -3.84 4.50
N GLY A 94 17.09 -4.81 4.26
CA GLY A 94 17.73 -5.59 5.33
C GLY A 94 18.66 -4.77 6.24
N LYS A 95 19.26 -3.69 5.73
CA LYS A 95 20.06 -2.74 6.54
C LYS A 95 19.17 -1.81 7.37
N ARG A 96 18.09 -1.28 6.79
CA ARG A 96 17.15 -0.40 7.50
C ARG A 96 16.41 -1.11 8.63
N ASN A 97 16.14 -2.42 8.50
CA ASN A 97 15.48 -3.18 9.56
C ASN A 97 16.41 -3.42 10.77
N ARG A 98 17.72 -3.62 10.54
CA ARG A 98 18.73 -3.72 11.62
C ARG A 98 18.88 -2.42 12.41
N ASN A 99 18.86 -1.26 11.75
CA ASN A 99 18.94 0.02 12.46
C ASN A 99 17.62 0.42 13.15
N ARG A 100 16.48 -0.19 12.78
CA ARG A 100 15.17 0.11 13.37
C ARG A 100 14.89 -0.71 14.64
N SER A 101 15.54 -1.87 14.85
CA SER A 101 15.38 -2.62 16.09
C SER A 101 16.08 -1.96 17.28
N THR A 102 17.18 -1.25 17.05
CA THR A 102 17.93 -0.55 18.12
C THR A 102 17.26 0.75 18.58
N PHE A 103 16.46 1.40 17.72
CA PHE A 103 15.76 2.66 18.04
C PHE A 103 14.34 2.47 18.63
N ARG A 104 13.80 1.24 18.60
CA ARG A 104 12.40 0.97 19.02
C ARG A 104 12.20 0.67 20.51
N GLN A 105 13.27 0.57 21.31
CA GLN A 105 13.11 0.36 22.75
C GLN A 105 12.87 1.66 23.56
N GLY A 106 12.98 2.86 22.95
CA GLY A 106 12.94 4.12 23.69
C GLY A 106 11.68 4.98 23.57
N GLN A 107 10.86 4.86 22.51
CA GLN A 107 9.72 5.77 22.32
C GLN A 107 8.54 5.06 21.66
N LYS A 108 7.52 4.74 22.46
CA LYS A 108 6.15 4.59 21.95
C LYS A 108 5.68 5.98 21.51
N GLN A 109 5.92 6.32 20.26
CA GLN A 109 5.36 7.51 19.65
C GLN A 109 3.85 7.28 19.47
N VAL A 110 3.08 7.68 20.48
CA VAL A 110 1.62 7.76 20.39
C VAL A 110 1.31 8.70 19.24
N ARG A 111 0.80 8.16 18.14
CA ARG A 111 0.33 8.97 17.02
C ARG A 111 -0.88 9.75 17.51
N LYS A 112 -0.70 11.05 17.77
CA LYS A 112 -1.83 11.97 17.94
C LYS A 112 -2.31 12.27 16.52
N ASP A 113 -3.39 11.63 16.11
CA ASP A 113 -4.05 11.96 14.86
C ASP A 113 -4.44 13.44 14.92
N THR A 114 -3.70 14.26 14.19
CA THR A 114 -3.95 15.70 14.17
C THR A 114 -5.11 15.91 13.22
N LEU A 115 -6.18 16.51 13.73
CA LEU A 115 -7.40 16.71 12.95
C LEU A 115 -7.10 17.59 11.73
N PRO A 116 -7.71 17.30 10.57
CA PRO A 116 -7.55 18.10 9.37
C PRO A 116 -7.89 19.58 9.63
N LYS A 117 -7.14 20.48 8.99
CA LYS A 117 -7.32 21.94 9.17
C LYS A 117 -8.77 22.41 8.95
N TRP A 118 -9.47 21.82 7.98
CA TRP A 118 -10.85 22.18 7.66
C TRP A 118 -11.85 21.95 8.82
N LEU A 119 -11.58 21.00 9.72
CA LEU A 119 -12.44 20.69 10.86
C LEU A 119 -12.17 21.61 12.06
N ILE A 120 -10.95 22.14 12.15
CA ILE A 120 -10.56 23.12 13.16
C ILE A 120 -11.23 24.46 12.83
N ASP A 121 -11.22 24.84 11.55
CA ASP A 121 -11.82 26.10 11.06
C ASP A 121 -13.36 26.15 11.25
N GLU A 122 -14.05 25.01 11.28
CA GLU A 122 -15.50 24.95 11.57
C GLU A 122 -15.81 25.16 13.07
N GLN A 123 -14.95 24.66 13.96
CA GLN A 123 -15.15 24.85 15.40
C GLN A 123 -14.89 26.29 15.82
N GLU A 124 -13.89 26.95 15.23
CA GLU A 124 -13.61 28.36 15.50
C GLU A 124 -14.77 29.26 15.05
N LYS A 125 -15.40 28.97 13.90
CA LYS A 125 -16.58 29.70 13.41
C LYS A 125 -17.83 29.51 14.28
N THR A 126 -17.94 28.40 15.00
CA THR A 126 -19.08 28.14 15.89
C THR A 126 -18.88 28.82 17.25
N ASN A 127 -17.64 29.11 17.64
CA ASN A 127 -17.28 29.64 18.97
C ASN A 127 -17.22 31.18 19.03
N GLU A 128 -17.47 31.88 17.92
CA GLU A 128 -17.58 33.35 17.86
C GLU A 128 -18.99 33.89 18.15
N GLN A 129 -19.91 33.04 18.60
CA GLN A 129 -21.16 33.51 19.22
C GLN A 129 -20.84 33.93 20.66
N THR A 130 -20.63 35.23 20.84
CA THR A 130 -20.54 35.92 22.14
C THR A 130 -21.55 35.35 23.14
N PRO A 131 -21.19 35.15 24.42
CA PRO A 131 -22.18 34.84 25.44
C PRO A 131 -23.00 36.13 25.64
N VAL A 132 -24.14 36.23 24.94
CA VAL A 132 -25.23 37.05 25.47
C VAL A 132 -25.64 36.33 26.74
N VAL A 133 -25.11 36.80 27.86
CA VAL A 133 -25.51 36.30 29.18
C VAL A 133 -26.98 36.68 29.31
N ASP A 134 -27.85 35.76 28.92
CA ASP A 134 -29.28 35.88 29.12
C ASP A 134 -29.47 35.82 30.64
N GLU A 135 -29.62 36.98 31.28
CA GLU A 135 -29.76 37.10 32.75
C GLU A 135 -30.89 36.20 33.29
N GLU A 136 -31.86 35.90 32.42
CA GLU A 136 -32.93 34.94 32.62
C GLU A 136 -32.41 33.51 32.90
N PHE A 137 -31.39 33.06 32.18
CA PHE A 137 -30.82 31.72 32.30
C PHE A 137 -30.03 31.53 33.61
N GLU A 138 -29.26 32.54 34.03
CA GLU A 138 -28.55 32.52 35.31
C GLU A 138 -29.53 32.59 36.50
N ARG A 139 -30.65 33.31 36.34
CA ARG A 139 -31.73 33.33 37.35
C ARG A 139 -32.39 31.97 37.49
N GLN A 140 -32.72 31.32 36.38
CA GLN A 140 -33.29 29.97 36.36
C GLN A 140 -32.34 28.94 36.98
N LYS A 141 -31.04 29.02 36.68
CA LYS A 141 -30.02 28.14 37.25
C LYS A 141 -29.93 28.26 38.77
N ARG A 142 -30.00 29.48 39.30
CA ARG A 142 -29.96 29.74 40.75
C ARG A 142 -31.22 29.26 41.47
N GLU A 143 -32.39 29.46 40.87
CA GLU A 143 -33.66 28.94 41.40
C GLU A 143 -33.67 27.40 41.44
N PHE A 144 -33.17 26.76 40.39
CA PHE A 144 -33.06 25.31 40.31
C PHE A 144 -32.12 24.73 41.37
N GLU A 145 -30.98 25.37 41.60
CA GLU A 145 -30.02 24.96 42.63
C GLU A 145 -30.62 25.09 44.04
N ALA A 146 -31.35 26.18 44.32
CA ALA A 146 -32.07 26.36 45.58
C ALA A 146 -33.17 25.30 45.79
N MET A 147 -33.85 24.90 44.71
CA MET A 147 -34.85 23.83 44.72
C MET A 147 -34.22 22.48 45.06
N LEU A 148 -33.05 22.15 44.49
CA LEU A 148 -32.32 20.92 44.79
C LEU A 148 -31.82 20.88 46.24
N GLN A 149 -31.31 22.00 46.78
CA GLN A 149 -30.89 22.07 48.19
C GLN A 149 -32.07 21.87 49.15
N ARG A 150 -33.23 22.46 48.83
CA ARG A 150 -34.45 22.27 49.63
C ARG A 150 -34.92 20.81 49.61
N ASN A 151 -34.85 20.14 48.46
CA ASN A 151 -35.25 18.74 48.34
C ASN A 151 -34.25 17.78 49.00
N LYS A 152 -32.97 18.15 49.03
CA LYS A 152 -31.92 17.42 49.75
C LYS A 152 -32.06 17.54 51.27
N ASN A 153 -32.44 18.70 51.78
CA ASN A 153 -32.66 18.93 53.22
C ASN A 153 -33.98 18.32 53.73
N ASN A 154 -34.99 18.14 52.87
CA ASN A 154 -36.25 17.46 53.23
C ASN A 154 -36.20 15.93 53.08
N GLY A 155 -35.09 15.36 52.60
CA GLY A 155 -34.88 13.92 52.46
C GLY A 155 -34.06 13.28 53.59
N GLU A 156 -33.64 14.07 54.59
CA GLU A 156 -32.96 13.59 55.80
C GLU A 156 -33.84 13.89 57.04
N VAL A 157 -34.96 13.17 57.16
CA VAL A 157 -35.65 12.90 58.43
C VAL A 157 -36.17 11.47 58.43
#